data_AF-A0A660QUJ3-F1
#
_entry.id   AF-A0A660QUJ3-F1
#
_cell.length_a   1.000
_cell.length_b   1.000
_cell.length_c   1.000
_cell.angle_alpha   90.00
_cell.angle_beta   90.00
_cell.angle_gamma   90.00
#
_symmetry.space_group_name_H-M   'P 1'
#
loop_
_entity.id
_entity.type
_entity.pdbx_description
1 polymer ?
#
loop_
_entity_poly.entity_id
_entity_poly.type
_entity_poly.pdbx_seq_one_letter_code
_entity_poly.pdbx_strand_id
1 'polypeptide(L)'
;RLSKVFKSVVEELKIRSNVYKIRKQAFNVEEIMENIIATLNGAQVELAEILRRGSNRYQIIIYFLATLELVFLGKVELIEDGNSIWVKRRKAKRRKK
;
A
#
# COMPACT_ATOMS: atom_id res chain seq x y z
N ARG A 1 -7.72 -7.84 10.74
CA ARG A 1 -6.70 -8.54 9.93
C ARG A 1 -5.67 -7.55 9.35
N LEU A 2 -6.11 -6.40 8.81
CA LEU A 2 -5.23 -5.28 8.40
C LEU A 2 -4.12 -4.93 9.39
N SER A 3 -4.46 -4.80 10.68
CA SER A 3 -3.47 -4.51 11.73
C SER A 3 -2.39 -5.60 11.88
N LYS A 4 -2.68 -6.86 11.52
CA LYS A 4 -1.69 -7.96 11.53
C LYS A 4 -0.72 -7.81 10.36
N VAL A 5 -1.22 -7.51 9.17
CA VAL A 5 -0.38 -7.24 7.97
C VAL A 5 0.52 -6.03 8.21
N PHE A 6 -0.01 -4.96 8.80
CA PHE A 6 0.80 -3.79 9.13
C PHE A 6 1.88 -4.13 10.18
N LYS A 7 1.52 -4.86 11.24
CA LYS A 7 2.46 -5.28 12.28
C LYS A 7 3.58 -6.15 11.73
N SER A 8 3.28 -7.13 10.86
CA SER A 8 4.29 -8.04 10.31
C SER A 8 5.33 -7.31 9.47
N VAL A 9 4.92 -6.34 8.63
CA VAL A 9 5.85 -5.55 7.82
C VAL A 9 6.73 -4.64 8.70
N VAL A 10 6.17 -4.07 9.77
CA VAL A 10 6.96 -3.26 10.72
C VAL A 10 7.97 -4.12 11.50
N GLU A 11 7.61 -5.34 11.87
CA GLU A 11 8.52 -6.29 12.52
C GLU A 11 9.66 -6.72 11.58
N GLU A 12 9.35 -6.98 10.30
CA GLU A 12 10.36 -7.28 9.26
C GLU A 12 11.39 -6.14 9.11
N LEU A 13 10.96 -4.88 9.15
CA LEU A 13 11.87 -3.73 9.08
C LEU A 13 12.81 -3.61 10.28
N LYS A 14 12.35 -3.98 11.49
CA LYS A 14 13.21 -3.97 12.69
C LYS A 14 14.39 -4.93 12.57
N ILE A 15 14.19 -6.04 11.85
CA ILE A 15 15.23 -7.04 11.60
C ILE A 15 16.22 -6.54 10.53
N ARG A 16 15.75 -5.75 9.56
CA ARG A 16 16.56 -5.21 8.45
C ARG A 16 17.32 -3.92 8.78
N SER A 17 17.22 -3.36 9.98
CA SER A 17 17.78 -2.03 10.27
C SER A 17 19.30 -2.06 10.51
N ASN A 18 20.08 -1.97 9.43
CA ASN A 18 21.42 -1.41 9.46
C ASN A 18 21.54 -0.30 8.40
N VAL A 19 21.78 0.92 8.89
CA VAL A 19 22.17 2.16 8.19
C VAL A 19 21.29 2.65 7.03
N TYR A 20 20.44 3.65 7.29
CA TYR A 20 20.24 4.78 6.37
C TYR A 20 19.93 6.06 7.18
N LYS A 21 20.86 7.02 7.21
CA LYS A 21 20.62 8.38 7.70
C LYS A 21 19.70 9.08 6.69
N ILE A 22 18.39 9.08 6.94
CA ILE A 22 17.40 9.63 6.00
C ILE A 22 17.50 11.16 6.00
N ARG A 23 18.03 11.71 4.90
CA ARG A 23 17.85 13.12 4.53
C ARG A 23 16.35 13.35 4.29
N LYS A 24 15.81 14.48 4.75
CA LYS A 24 14.41 14.91 4.52
C LYS A 24 14.10 14.90 3.00
N GLN A 25 13.51 13.82 2.50
CA GLN A 25 12.78 13.82 1.23
C GLN A 25 11.33 14.18 1.55
N ALA A 26 10.77 15.17 0.85
CA ALA A 26 9.35 15.46 0.88
C ALA A 26 8.62 14.28 0.24
N PHE A 27 7.90 13.50 1.03
CA PHE A 27 7.06 12.41 0.54
C PHE A 27 5.73 12.99 0.06
N ASN A 28 5.48 13.00 -1.26
CA ASN A 28 4.16 13.37 -1.79
C ASN A 28 3.24 12.14 -1.74
N VAL A 29 2.15 12.24 -0.97
CA VAL A 29 1.14 11.18 -0.84
C VAL A 29 0.45 10.91 -2.18
N GLU A 30 0.26 11.94 -3.01
CA GLU A 30 -0.35 11.81 -4.34
C GLU A 30 0.53 10.97 -5.27
N GLU A 31 1.84 11.22 -5.26
CA GLU A 31 2.81 10.45 -6.04
C GLU A 31 2.82 8.97 -5.61
N ILE A 32 2.72 8.70 -4.30
CA ILE A 32 2.59 7.33 -3.80
C ILE A 32 1.30 6.68 -4.30
N MET A 33 0.17 7.40 -4.26
CA MET A 33 -1.09 6.88 -4.78
C MET A 33 -0.99 6.55 -6.28
N GLU A 34 -0.36 7.40 -7.08
CA GLU A 34 -0.11 7.15 -8.51
C GLU A 34 0.77 5.92 -8.72
N ASN A 35 1.86 5.79 -7.97
CA ASN A 35 2.76 4.64 -8.02
C ASN A 35 2.07 3.33 -7.64
N ILE A 36 1.21 3.34 -6.62
CA ILE A 36 0.40 2.18 -6.24
C ILE A 36 -0.52 1.80 -7.41
N ILE A 37 -1.21 2.77 -7.97
CA ILE A 37 -2.13 2.55 -9.10
C ILE A 37 -1.40 2.03 -10.34
N ALA A 38 -0.23 2.57 -10.66
CA ALA A 38 0.60 2.12 -11.77
C ALA A 38 1.09 0.69 -11.58
N THR A 39 1.40 0.29 -10.34
CA THR A 39 1.81 -1.09 -10.04
C THR A 39 0.71 -2.10 -10.32
N LEU A 40 -0.54 -1.73 -10.06
CA LEU A 40 -1.64 -2.68 -10.20
C LEU A 40 -1.77 -3.22 -11.63
N ASN A 41 -1.40 -2.47 -12.69
CA ASN A 41 -1.29 -2.94 -14.09
C ASN A 41 -2.39 -3.94 -14.56
N GLY A 42 -3.64 -3.78 -14.09
CA GLY A 42 -4.77 -4.68 -14.40
C GLY A 42 -4.87 -5.97 -13.57
N ALA A 43 -3.89 -6.25 -12.72
CA ALA A 43 -3.82 -7.33 -11.74
C ALA A 43 -4.11 -6.84 -10.30
N GLN A 44 -4.05 -7.77 -9.35
CA GLN A 44 -4.10 -7.48 -7.91
C GLN A 44 -2.70 -7.62 -7.32
N VAL A 45 -2.38 -6.82 -6.31
CA VAL A 45 -1.08 -6.84 -5.62
C VAL A 45 -1.33 -7.02 -4.13
N GLU A 46 -0.50 -7.82 -3.47
CA GLU A 46 -0.63 -8.01 -2.03
C GLU A 46 -0.33 -6.70 -1.29
N LEU A 47 -1.16 -6.33 -0.32
CA LEU A 47 -0.98 -5.12 0.49
C LEU A 47 0.40 -5.11 1.18
N ALA A 48 0.87 -6.27 1.65
CA ALA A 48 2.20 -6.41 2.25
C ALA A 48 3.32 -5.99 1.28
N GLU A 49 3.19 -6.28 -0.01
CA GLU A 49 4.15 -5.88 -1.05
C GLU A 49 4.14 -4.36 -1.27
N ILE A 50 2.97 -3.73 -1.27
CA ILE A 50 2.84 -2.27 -1.35
C ILE A 50 3.53 -1.61 -0.14
N LEU A 51 3.29 -2.14 1.07
CA LEU A 51 3.87 -1.59 2.30
C LEU A 51 5.38 -1.78 2.39
N ARG A 52 5.93 -2.90 1.90
CA ARG A 52 7.37 -3.20 1.88
C ARG A 52 8.21 -2.22 1.05
N ARG A 53 7.58 -1.39 0.22
CA ARG A 53 8.25 -0.32 -0.53
C ARG A 53 8.71 0.83 0.35
N GLY A 54 8.13 0.99 1.54
CA GLY A 54 8.60 1.95 2.52
C GLY A 54 9.94 1.54 3.11
N SER A 55 10.96 2.40 3.04
CA SER A 55 12.29 2.11 3.56
C SER A 55 12.41 2.25 5.09
N ASN A 56 11.38 2.80 5.74
CA ASN A 56 11.30 2.97 7.18
C ASN A 56 9.84 3.01 7.65
N ARG A 57 9.65 2.97 8.97
CA ARG A 57 8.32 2.95 9.59
C ARG A 57 7.41 4.10 9.16
N TYR A 58 7.93 5.32 8.99
CA TYR A 58 7.13 6.45 8.55
C TYR A 58 6.67 6.28 7.11
N GLN A 59 7.56 5.82 6.21
CA GLN A 59 7.16 5.55 4.83
C GLN A 59 6.13 4.43 4.74
N ILE A 60 6.25 3.35 5.51
CA ILE A 60 5.20 2.31 5.58
C ILE A 60 3.86 2.93 5.96
N ILE A 61 3.83 3.81 6.97
CA ILE A 61 2.60 4.49 7.38
C ILE A 61 2.04 5.31 6.21
N ILE A 62 2.89 6.02 5.46
CA ILE A 62 2.44 6.80 4.30
C ILE A 62 1.88 5.89 3.19
N TYR A 63 2.56 4.79 2.85
CA TYR A 63 2.05 3.80 1.89
C TYR A 63 0.71 3.19 2.34
N PHE A 64 0.55 2.95 3.64
CA PHE A 64 -0.69 2.46 4.20
C PHE A 64 -1.81 3.49 4.08
N LEU A 65 -1.56 4.75 4.46
CA LEU A 65 -2.52 5.85 4.35
C LEU A 65 -2.90 6.11 2.90
N ALA A 66 -1.94 6.15 1.98
CA ALA A 66 -2.20 6.29 0.54
C ALA A 66 -3.08 5.15 0.00
N THR A 67 -2.87 3.92 0.48
CA THR A 67 -3.73 2.79 0.11
C THR A 67 -5.16 2.96 0.63
N LEU A 68 -5.33 3.40 1.88
CA LEU A 68 -6.65 3.68 2.45
C LEU A 68 -7.35 4.84 1.75
N GLU A 69 -6.62 5.88 1.37
CA GLU A 69 -7.14 7.01 0.59
C GLU A 69 -7.67 6.53 -0.77
N LEU A 70 -6.93 5.66 -1.47
CA LEU A 70 -7.39 5.06 -2.72
C LEU A 70 -8.67 4.21 -2.55
N VAL A 71 -8.83 3.54 -1.40
CA VAL A 71 -10.06 2.80 -1.05
C VAL A 71 -11.20 3.78 -0.79
N PHE A 72 -10.95 4.84 -0.02
CA PHE A 72 -11.92 5.90 0.28
C PHE A 72 -12.43 6.59 -0.99
N LEU A 73 -11.52 6.92 -1.92
CA LEU A 73 -11.83 7.46 -3.24
C LEU A 73 -12.48 6.45 -4.20
N GLY A 74 -12.61 5.19 -3.79
CA GLY A 74 -13.20 4.12 -4.60
C GLY A 74 -12.39 3.73 -5.83
N LYS A 75 -11.11 4.11 -5.91
CA LYS A 75 -10.20 3.78 -7.00
C LYS A 75 -9.69 2.33 -6.92
N VAL A 76 -9.58 1.80 -5.70
CA VAL A 76 -9.20 0.41 -5.43
C VAL A 76 -10.18 -0.23 -4.44
N GLU A 77 -10.13 -1.56 -4.36
CA GLU A 77 -10.81 -2.38 -3.38
C GLU A 77 -9.82 -3.30 -2.69
N LEU A 78 -10.12 -3.67 -1.43
CA LEU A 78 -9.37 -4.66 -0.67
C LEU A 78 -10.12 -5.99 -0.71
N ILE A 79 -9.43 -7.06 -1.09
CA ILE A 79 -9.96 -8.42 -1.14
C ILE A 79 -9.20 -9.25 -0.10
N GLU A 80 -9.92 -9.85 0.83
CA GLU A 80 -9.33 -10.81 1.77
C GLU A 80 -9.29 -12.20 1.14
N ASP A 81 -8.14 -12.87 1.21
CA ASP A 81 -7.96 -14.26 0.79
C ASP A 81 -7.05 -14.97 1.78
N GLY A 82 -7.64 -15.85 2.61
CA GLY A 82 -6.95 -16.51 3.71
C GLY A 82 -6.30 -15.53 4.70
N ASN A 83 -4.96 -15.52 4.73
CA ASN A 83 -4.14 -14.63 5.57
C ASN A 83 -3.63 -13.39 4.83
N SER A 84 -3.91 -13.27 3.54
CA SER A 84 -3.44 -12.17 2.68
C SER A 84 -4.54 -11.16 2.42
N ILE A 85 -4.12 -9.92 2.18
CA ILE A 85 -5.00 -8.83 1.77
C ILE A 85 -4.49 -8.34 0.42
N TRP A 86 -5.35 -8.39 -0.58
CA TRP A 86 -5.04 -7.99 -1.95
C TRP A 86 -5.65 -6.63 -2.25
N VAL A 87 -4.86 -5.76 -2.88
CA VAL A 87 -5.30 -4.48 -3.43
C VAL A 87 -5.58 -4.66 -4.91
N LYS A 88 -6.76 -4.29 -5.36
CA LYS A 88 -7.18 -4.43 -6.76
C LYS A 88 -7.84 -3.14 -7.24
N ARG A 89 -7.60 -2.78 -8.51
CA ARG A 89 -8.27 -1.62 -9.11
C ARG A 89 -9.77 -1.88 -9.25
N ARG A 90 -10.59 -0.95 -8.77
CA ARG A 90 -12.05 -1.07 -8.88
C ARG A 90 -12.44 -0.85 -10.34
N LYS A 91 -13.12 -1.81 -10.98
CA LYS A 91 -13.67 -1.61 -12.32
C LYS A 91 -14.81 -0.61 -12.25
N ALA A 92 -14.80 0.41 -13.11
CA ALA A 92 -15.95 1.29 -13.26
C ALA A 92 -17.19 0.45 -13.58
N LYS A 93 -18.26 0.58 -12.78
CA LYS A 93 -19.56 0.00 -13.14
C LYS A 93 -19.96 0.60 -14.48
N ARG A 94 -19.91 -0.18 -15.56
CA ARG A 94 -20.64 0.14 -16.79
C ARG A 94 -22.11 0.22 -16.39
N ARG A 95 -22.64 1.45 -16.26
CA ARG A 95 -24.09 1.66 -16.21
C ARG A 95 -24.62 1.09 -17.52
N LYS A 96 -25.32 -0.04 -17.46
CA LYS A 96 -26.15 -0.48 -18.58
C LYS A 96 -27.19 0.63 -18.78
N LYS A 97 -27.13 1.30 -19.92
CA LYS A 97 -28.21 2.17 -20.41
C LYS A 97 -29.41 1.30 -20.76
#